data_AF-A0A374SRU5-F1
#
_entry.id   AF-A0A374SRU5-F1
#
_cell.length_a   1.000
_cell.length_b   1.000
_cell.length_c   1.000
_cell.angle_alpha   90.00
_cell.angle_beta   90.00
_cell.angle_gamma   90.00
#
_symmetry.space_group_name_H-M   'P 1'
#
loop_
_entity.id
_entity.type
_entity.pdbx_description
1 polymer ?
#
loop_
_entity_poly.entity_id
_entity_poly.type
_entity_poly.pdbx_seq_one_letter_code
_entity_poly.pdbx_strand_id
1 'polypeptide(L)'
;MSQQIHPSQLRIVNNRLAELGKIVVYQPDMFRSRPELQQDMIACCKAFASYMTVHMLTASIHLATMTPALAEQLNHARKKAKGLEEYQ
;
A
#
# COMPACT_ATOMS: atom_id res chain seq x y z
N MET A 1 2.53 6.11 16.71
CA MET A 1 3.82 5.52 16.26
C MET A 1 3.50 4.48 15.20
N SER A 2 3.88 4.72 13.94
CA SER A 2 3.66 3.77 12.85
C SER A 2 4.49 2.51 13.13
N GLN A 3 3.86 1.40 13.50
CA GLN A 3 4.56 0.13 13.59
C GLN A 3 5.16 -0.16 12.21
N GLN A 4 6.49 -0.26 12.14
CA GLN A 4 7.17 -0.74 10.94
C GLN A 4 6.70 -2.17 10.69
N ILE A 5 5.97 -2.37 9.59
CA ILE A 5 5.58 -3.70 9.14
C ILE A 5 6.87 -4.43 8.78
N HIS A 6 7.19 -5.50 9.51
CA HIS A 6 8.42 -6.26 9.29
C HIS A 6 8.34 -6.99 7.94
N PRO A 7 9.43 -7.11 7.16
CA PRO A 7 9.41 -7.78 5.84
C PRO A 7 8.83 -9.20 5.85
N SER A 8 8.95 -9.92 6.96
CA SER A 8 8.32 -11.24 7.13
C SER A 8 6.79 -11.18 7.14
N GLN A 9 6.19 -10.10 7.66
CA GLN A 9 4.75 -9.87 7.62
C GLN A 9 4.26 -9.61 6.20
N LEU A 10 5.05 -8.92 5.37
CA LEU A 10 4.71 -8.74 3.96
C LEU A 10 4.68 -10.07 3.21
N ARG A 11 5.66 -10.95 3.44
CA ARG A 11 5.69 -12.26 2.80
C ARG A 11 4.44 -13.08 3.15
N ILE A 12 4.00 -13.02 4.41
CA ILE A 12 2.79 -13.69 4.87
C ILE A 12 1.55 -13.11 4.16
N VAL A 13 1.41 -11.78 4.14
CA VAL A 13 0.30 -11.08 3.47
C VAL A 13 0.27 -11.41 1.98
N ASN A 14 1.41 -11.38 1.29
CA ASN A 14 1.51 -11.66 -0.14
C ASN A 14 1.13 -13.12 -0.46
N ASN A 15 1.64 -14.08 0.31
CA ASN A 15 1.29 -15.49 0.15
C ASN A 15 -0.22 -15.69 0.35
N ARG A 16 -0.81 -15.05 1.37
CA ARG A 16 -2.25 -15.16 1.63
C ARG A 16 -3.07 -14.52 0.52
N LEU A 17 -2.66 -13.36 0.02
CA LEU A 17 -3.31 -12.69 -1.11
C LEU A 17 -3.30 -13.56 -2.38
N ALA A 18 -2.17 -14.23 -2.65
CA ALA A 18 -2.04 -15.14 -3.79
C ALA A 18 -3.00 -16.35 -3.67
N GLU A 19 -3.10 -16.97 -2.50
CA GLU A 19 -4.03 -18.08 -2.27
C GLU A 19 -5.50 -17.64 -2.39
N LEU A 20 -5.85 -16.48 -1.82
CA LEU A 20 -7.20 -15.92 -1.98
C LEU A 20 -7.50 -15.58 -3.44
N GLY A 21 -6.52 -15.06 -4.18
CA GLY A 21 -6.63 -14.81 -5.62
C GLY A 21 -6.92 -16.07 -6.42
N LYS A 22 -6.27 -17.19 -6.10
CA LYS A 22 -6.60 -18.50 -6.71
C LYS A 22 -8.04 -18.90 -6.43
N ILE A 23 -8.53 -18.71 -5.20
CA ILE A 23 -9.92 -19.05 -4.85
C ILE A 23 -10.90 -18.17 -5.64
N VAL A 24 -10.64 -16.87 -5.75
CA VAL A 24 -11.47 -15.96 -6.56
C VAL A 24 -11.55 -16.40 -8.03
N VAL A 25 -10.43 -16.84 -8.61
CA VAL A 25 -10.35 -17.23 -10.02
C VAL A 25 -10.93 -18.61 -10.28
N TYR A 26 -10.55 -19.61 -9.49
CA TYR A 26 -10.88 -21.02 -9.76
C TYR A 26 -12.12 -21.52 -9.03
N GLN A 27 -12.54 -20.85 -7.95
CA GLN A 27 -13.68 -21.26 -7.12
C GLN A 27 -14.53 -20.03 -6.72
N PRO A 28 -15.03 -19.24 -7.70
CA PRO A 28 -15.70 -17.96 -7.42
C PRO A 28 -16.95 -18.10 -6.56
N ASP A 29 -17.70 -19.19 -6.68
CA ASP A 29 -18.89 -19.43 -5.87
C ASP A 29 -18.54 -19.72 -4.41
N MET A 30 -17.42 -20.41 -4.15
CA MET A 30 -16.90 -20.59 -2.79
C MET A 30 -16.51 -19.25 -2.18
N PHE A 31 -15.87 -18.37 -2.96
CA PHE A 31 -15.50 -17.03 -2.48
C PHE A 31 -16.74 -16.18 -2.15
N ARG A 32 -17.76 -16.21 -3.01
CA ARG A 32 -19.01 -15.43 -2.81
C ARG A 32 -19.83 -15.91 -1.61
N SER A 33 -19.86 -17.21 -1.38
CA SER A 33 -20.64 -17.84 -0.30
C SER A 33 -19.98 -17.78 1.07
N ARG A 34 -18.70 -17.38 1.16
CA ARG A 34 -17.93 -17.36 2.42
C ARG A 34 -17.47 -15.95 2.77
N PRO A 35 -18.21 -15.24 3.64
CA PRO A 35 -17.84 -13.89 4.08
C PRO A 35 -16.44 -13.81 4.70
N GLU A 36 -15.96 -14.90 5.32
CA GLU A 36 -14.63 -14.96 5.93
C GLU A 36 -13.52 -14.78 4.88
N LEU A 37 -13.68 -15.38 3.70
CA LEU A 37 -12.72 -15.25 2.59
C LEU A 37 -12.69 -13.81 2.04
N GLN A 38 -13.83 -13.14 2.05
CA GLN A 38 -13.95 -11.74 1.60
C GLN A 38 -13.31 -10.80 2.63
N GLN A 39 -13.56 -11.01 3.91
CA GLN A 39 -12.92 -10.26 4.99
C GLN A 39 -11.40 -10.44 4.99
N ASP A 40 -10.92 -11.67 4.80
CA ASP A 40 -9.50 -11.98 4.66
C ASP A 40 -8.86 -11.25 3.47
N MET A 41 -9.54 -11.22 2.32
CA MET A 41 -9.06 -10.51 1.14
C MET A 41 -8.95 -9.00 1.41
N ILE A 42 -9.98 -8.41 2.02
CA ILE A 42 -9.99 -6.98 2.39
C ILE A 42 -8.85 -6.68 3.37
N ALA A 43 -8.65 -7.52 4.39
CA ALA A 43 -7.58 -7.34 5.38
C ALA A 43 -6.19 -7.42 4.73
N CYS A 44 -5.96 -8.42 3.87
CA CYS A 44 -4.70 -8.56 3.15
C CYS A 44 -4.42 -7.38 2.21
N CYS A 45 -5.42 -6.92 1.46
CA CYS A 45 -5.32 -5.74 0.60
C CYS A 45 -4.98 -4.47 1.41
N LYS A 46 -5.64 -4.25 2.55
CA LYS A 46 -5.35 -3.12 3.44
C LYS A 46 -3.92 -3.17 3.97
N ALA A 47 -3.49 -4.32 4.48
CA ALA A 47 -2.13 -4.50 4.98
C ALA A 47 -1.07 -4.24 3.90
N PHE A 48 -1.30 -4.74 2.68
CA PHE A 48 -0.41 -4.52 1.54
C PHE A 48 -0.37 -3.05 1.12
N ALA A 49 -1.52 -2.37 1.04
CA ALA A 49 -1.58 -0.95 0.70
C ALA A 49 -0.88 -0.07 1.75
N SER A 50 -1.07 -0.36 3.05
CA SER A 50 -0.37 0.32 4.13
C SER A 50 1.14 0.12 4.04
N TYR A 51 1.59 -1.11 3.77
CA TYR A 51 3.01 -1.41 3.55
C TYR A 51 3.58 -0.59 2.37
N MET A 52 2.94 -0.67 1.21
CA MET A 52 3.40 0.05 0.01
C MET A 52 3.46 1.56 0.24
N THR A 53 2.50 2.13 0.96
CA THR A 53 2.48 3.55 1.30
C THR A 53 3.68 3.93 2.16
N VAL A 54 3.98 3.18 3.22
CA VAL A 54 5.12 3.44 4.10
C VAL A 54 6.44 3.30 3.33
N HIS A 55 6.61 2.22 2.57
CA HIS A 55 7.85 1.95 1.86
C HIS A 55 8.10 2.91 0.70
N MET A 56 7.06 3.26 -0.08
CA MET A 56 7.19 4.29 -1.11
C MET A 56 7.50 5.65 -0.50
N LEU A 57 6.91 6.01 0.64
CA LEU A 57 7.25 7.25 1.34
C LEU A 57 8.70 7.24 1.81
N THR A 58 9.17 6.17 2.43
CA THR A 58 10.56 6.03 2.87
C THR A 58 11.54 6.08 1.70
N ALA A 59 11.27 5.37 0.61
CA ALA A 59 12.09 5.41 -0.61
C ALA A 59 12.09 6.81 -1.23
N SER A 60 10.93 7.47 -1.30
CA SER A 60 10.81 8.85 -1.80
C SER A 60 11.62 9.84 -0.97
N ILE A 61 11.57 9.73 0.37
CA ILE A 61 12.38 10.56 1.27
C ILE A 61 13.87 10.28 1.06
N HIS A 62 14.27 9.01 0.99
CA HIS A 62 15.67 8.64 0.77
C HIS A 62 16.21 9.18 -0.56
N LEU A 63 15.45 9.01 -1.64
CA LEU A 63 15.81 9.54 -2.95
C LEU A 63 15.85 11.09 -2.95
N ALA A 64 14.91 11.74 -2.25
CA ALA A 64 14.88 13.20 -2.13
C ALA A 64 16.07 13.75 -1.36
N THR A 65 16.55 13.03 -0.34
CA THR A 65 17.77 13.43 0.38
C THR A 65 19.04 13.26 -0.45
N MET A 66 19.00 12.45 -1.53
CA MET A 66 20.13 12.24 -2.42
C MET A 66 20.10 13.12 -3.68
N THR A 67 18.98 13.79 -3.99
CA THR A 67 18.85 14.64 -5.18
C THR A 67 17.98 15.87 -4.91
N PRO A 68 18.54 17.11 -4.99
CA PRO A 68 17.80 18.35 -4.75
C PRO A 68 16.55 18.51 -5.65
N ALA A 69 16.63 18.07 -6.90
CA ALA A 69 15.51 18.12 -7.85
C ALA A 69 14.31 17.28 -7.41
N LEU A 70 14.54 16.13 -6.76
CA LEU A 70 13.45 15.27 -6.27
C LEU A 70 12.85 15.82 -4.98
N ALA A 71 13.63 16.51 -4.15
CA ALA A 71 13.14 17.24 -2.98
C ALA A 71 12.16 18.36 -3.37
N GLU A 72 12.45 19.10 -4.45
CA GLU A 72 11.52 20.10 -5.00
C GLU A 72 10.23 19.47 -5.53
N GLN A 73 10.32 18.39 -6.30
CA GLN A 73 9.14 17.68 -6.82
C GLN A 73 8.25 17.11 -5.71
N LEU A 74 8.84 16.53 -4.65
CA LEU A 74 8.10 16.05 -3.48
C LEU A 74 7.45 17.18 -2.69
N ASN A 75 8.13 18.32 -2.53
CA ASN A 75 7.55 19.49 -1.89
C ASN A 75 6.38 20.06 -2.70
N HIS A 76 6.50 20.11 -4.03
CA HIS A 76 5.43 20.53 -4.92
C HIS A 76 4.23 19.57 -4.85
N ALA A 77 4.46 18.26 -4.94
CA ALA A 77 3.41 17.24 -4.83
C ALA A 77 2.70 17.30 -3.46
N ARG A 78 3.47 17.55 -2.38
CA ARG A 78 2.93 17.72 -1.03
C ARG A 78 2.09 18.98 -0.86
N LYS A 79 2.48 20.10 -1.47
CA LYS A 79 1.70 21.35 -1.47
C LYS A 79 0.38 21.17 -2.23
N LYS A 80 0.44 20.57 -3.42
CA LYS A 80 -0.73 20.24 -4.23
C LYS A 80 -1.70 19.30 -3.52
N ALA A 81 -1.20 18.23 -2.89
CA ALA A 81 -2.02 17.27 -2.14
C ALA A 81 -2.69 17.88 -0.88
N LYS A 82 -2.15 18.98 -0.35
CA LYS A 82 -2.75 19.73 0.77
C LYS A 82 -3.72 20.83 0.32
N GLY A 83 -3.96 21.01 -0.98
CA GLY A 83 -4.78 22.10 -1.49
C GLY A 83 -4.16 23.49 -1.26
N LEU A 84 -2.83 23.57 -1.05
CA LEU A 84 -2.13 24.84 -0.81
C LEU A 84 -1.69 25.54 -2.11
N GLU A 85 -2.08 25.00 -3.27
CA GLU A 85 -2.03 25.72 -4.55
C GLU A 85 -3.40 26.39 -4.78
N GLU A 86 -3.74 27.34 -3.91
CA GLU A 86 -4.80 28.31 -4.20
C GLU A 86 -4.16 29.60 -4.74
N TYR A 87 -4.56 29.92 -5.98
CA TYR A 87 -4.59 31.25 -6.59
C TYR A 87 -3.30 32.09 -6.59
N GLN A 88 -2.59 32.05 -7.71
CA GLN A 88 -2.10 33.26 -8.40
C GLN A 88 -2.36 33.13 -9.89
#